data_AF-A0AAD3DFT9-F1
#
_entry.id   AF-A0AAD3DFT9-F1
#
_cell.length_a   1.000
_cell.length_b   1.000
_cell.length_c   1.000
_cell.angle_alpha   90.00
_cell.angle_beta   90.00
_cell.angle_gamma   90.00
#
_symmetry.space_group_name_H-M   'P 1'
#
loop_
_entity.id
_entity.type
_entity.pdbx_description
1 polymer ?
#
loop_
_entity_poly.entity_id
_entity_poly.type
_entity_poly.pdbx_seq_one_letter_code
_entity_poly.pdbx_strand_id
1 'polypeptide(L)'
;MSAVLAVLLLCILGVPQGSQGQTILNSIKPTIGSLAGGTRISIYGTGFGDMYTSSRVVFIGPYPCSIISHLSSSSVLTCETAPGLAGTYFLTISVDGADPTSYWGYTYYNDITPTFKAVTPHAGPPGTLAYLYGDTTWYLRYRDCVESTWGDIDCVGSILFGDYLCRQDPTDADTAITFNGADSQRYGYSVYRIGCTLPTPDASNSQPAIGTAGNFNATVHFEASMFGGMPLTLLSSYMYDTKGQPYHFQLYPEVSSISPAIGSIAGGTLVQITGRGFPTSALGLSDAVNVSIAGVPCIIVNSTYDTVFCVTGPKAAAASSSATPIGGLYTAMRGLEYEFYNISSTLYFSQLWRLNKTIFLNNTAGTGSYKTVLTSVAEGPDYTKSYYCSRMKAFFTAPHTGNYRFYMQADDYGQLNGTWRQSNGIEVTQMLINLTTWTPVDTWFMRSIQVSPPVNLAANQRILLESSHCNGPSVGNQQIGVQMPVPQPQANSMAEIQKVTVTSSFAPHQLYIKYMYGAGDNTTAYTVTVAVDDDSKLNNSAL
;
A
#
# COMPACT_ATOMS: atom_id res chain seq x y z
N MET A 1 -3.25 -36.74 -78.52
CA MET A 1 -1.80 -36.44 -78.43
C MET A 1 -1.67 -35.21 -77.56
N SER A 2 -1.56 -35.42 -76.25
CA SER A 2 -1.50 -34.36 -75.23
C SER A 2 -0.03 -34.08 -74.90
N ALA A 3 0.41 -32.84 -75.06
CA ALA A 3 1.72 -32.39 -74.60
C ALA A 3 1.58 -31.83 -73.18
N VAL A 4 2.22 -32.50 -72.23
CA VAL A 4 2.32 -32.12 -70.82
C VAL A 4 3.48 -31.12 -70.68
N LEU A 5 3.19 -29.94 -70.14
CA LEU A 5 4.16 -28.92 -69.79
C LEU A 5 4.81 -29.32 -68.44
N ALA A 6 6.08 -29.71 -68.46
CA ALA A 6 6.84 -30.02 -67.25
C ALA A 6 7.31 -28.72 -66.59
N VAL A 7 6.79 -28.41 -65.40
CA VAL A 7 7.30 -27.37 -64.51
C VAL A 7 8.50 -27.94 -63.77
N LEU A 8 9.68 -27.39 -64.02
CA LEU A 8 10.92 -27.73 -63.34
C LEU A 8 10.85 -27.25 -61.88
N LEU A 9 10.75 -28.18 -60.93
CA LEU A 9 10.86 -27.90 -59.50
C LEU A 9 12.34 -27.66 -59.19
N LEU A 10 12.76 -26.40 -59.05
CA LEU A 10 14.06 -26.09 -58.47
C LEU A 10 14.04 -26.49 -56.99
N CYS A 11 14.74 -27.58 -56.66
CA CYS A 11 15.19 -27.85 -55.30
C CYS A 11 16.05 -26.67 -54.83
N ILE A 12 15.46 -25.79 -54.01
CA ILE A 12 16.25 -24.89 -53.17
C ILE A 12 16.94 -25.81 -52.17
N LEU A 13 18.23 -26.07 -52.42
CA LEU A 13 19.12 -26.67 -51.43
C LEU A 13 18.98 -25.84 -50.16
N GLY A 14 18.48 -26.48 -49.11
CA GLY A 14 18.43 -25.90 -47.78
C GLY A 14 19.80 -25.34 -47.45
N VAL A 15 19.84 -24.06 -47.11
CA VAL A 15 20.99 -23.47 -46.44
C VAL A 15 21.29 -24.39 -45.25
N PRO A 16 22.51 -24.93 -45.11
CA PRO A 16 22.84 -25.67 -43.91
C PRO A 16 22.66 -24.69 -42.77
N GLN A 17 21.67 -24.93 -41.89
CA GLN A 17 21.68 -24.32 -40.57
C GLN A 17 23.06 -24.64 -40.00
N GLY A 18 23.88 -23.61 -39.83
CA GLY A 18 25.20 -23.75 -39.23
C GLY A 18 25.05 -24.59 -37.97
N SER A 19 26.01 -25.47 -37.71
CA SER A 19 26.06 -26.31 -36.52
C SER A 19 26.02 -25.41 -35.28
N GLN A 20 24.82 -25.05 -34.84
CA GLN A 20 24.55 -24.47 -33.54
C GLN A 20 24.98 -25.54 -32.55
N GLY A 21 26.01 -25.25 -31.76
CA GLY A 21 26.51 -26.19 -30.76
C GLY A 21 25.35 -26.64 -29.89
N GLN A 22 25.23 -27.95 -29.68
CA GLN A 22 24.17 -28.54 -28.85
C GLN A 22 24.09 -27.80 -27.51
N THR A 23 22.90 -27.35 -27.12
CA THR A 23 22.67 -26.74 -25.81
C THR A 23 22.84 -27.81 -24.74
N ILE A 24 23.68 -27.52 -23.75
CA ILE A 24 23.96 -28.43 -22.63
C ILE A 24 23.75 -27.66 -21.32
N LEU A 25 23.01 -28.27 -20.40
CA LEU A 25 22.80 -27.76 -19.04
C LEU A 25 23.68 -28.53 -18.05
N ASN A 26 24.54 -27.81 -17.33
CA ASN A 26 25.48 -28.40 -16.38
C ASN A 26 24.96 -28.29 -14.95
N SER A 27 24.52 -27.09 -14.55
CA SER A 27 24.00 -26.85 -13.21
C SER A 27 23.17 -25.57 -13.16
N ILE A 28 22.36 -25.44 -12.11
CA ILE A 28 21.62 -24.22 -11.81
C ILE A 28 21.95 -23.76 -10.39
N LYS A 29 22.06 -22.46 -10.19
CA LYS A 29 22.16 -21.84 -8.87
C LYS A 29 21.39 -20.52 -8.89
N PRO A 30 20.39 -20.32 -8.02
CA PRO A 30 19.72 -21.27 -7.12
C PRO A 30 19.19 -22.59 -7.64
N THR A 31 18.94 -23.51 -6.70
CA THR A 31 18.01 -24.64 -6.85
C THR A 31 16.71 -24.45 -6.08
N ILE A 32 16.57 -23.41 -5.25
CA ILE A 32 15.33 -23.09 -4.51
C ILE A 32 15.01 -21.61 -4.66
N GLY A 33 13.73 -21.22 -4.67
CA GLY A 33 13.31 -19.82 -4.70
C GLY A 33 11.89 -19.56 -4.19
N SER A 34 11.54 -18.28 -4.13
CA SER A 34 10.27 -17.79 -3.56
C SER A 34 9.06 -18.19 -4.42
N LEU A 35 7.94 -18.53 -3.79
CA LEU A 35 6.66 -18.77 -4.47
C LEU A 35 6.17 -17.52 -5.24
N ALA A 36 6.54 -16.32 -4.79
CA ALA A 36 6.20 -15.08 -5.45
C ALA A 36 7.13 -14.75 -6.64
N GLY A 37 8.09 -15.61 -6.96
CA GLY A 37 9.04 -15.39 -8.03
C GLY A 37 10.08 -14.34 -7.66
N GLY A 38 10.63 -13.67 -8.68
CA GLY A 38 11.71 -12.70 -8.54
C GLY A 38 13.09 -13.31 -8.32
N THR A 39 13.18 -14.61 -8.00
CA THR A 39 14.45 -15.31 -7.78
C THR A 39 15.32 -15.27 -9.03
N ARG A 40 16.47 -14.58 -8.92
CA ARG A 40 17.49 -14.55 -9.97
C ARG A 40 18.26 -15.88 -10.01
N ILE A 41 18.03 -16.68 -11.06
CA ILE A 41 18.74 -17.94 -11.31
C ILE A 41 19.89 -17.74 -12.30
N SER A 42 21.03 -18.35 -12.01
CA SER A 42 22.15 -18.51 -12.94
C SER A 42 22.22 -19.96 -13.39
N ILE A 43 22.12 -20.15 -14.71
CA ILE A 43 22.12 -21.45 -15.38
C ILE A 43 23.46 -21.60 -16.08
N TYR A 44 24.23 -22.60 -15.68
CA TYR A 44 25.56 -22.85 -16.22
C TYR A 44 25.49 -23.97 -17.25
N GLY A 45 26.15 -23.76 -18.39
CA GLY A 45 26.11 -24.71 -19.50
C GLY A 45 26.91 -24.23 -20.70
N THR A 46 26.54 -24.71 -21.89
CA THR A 46 27.11 -24.28 -23.16
C THR A 46 26.04 -24.23 -24.24
N GLY A 47 26.30 -23.44 -25.30
CA GLY A 47 25.39 -23.36 -26.44
C GLY A 47 24.15 -22.50 -26.16
N PHE A 48 24.28 -21.48 -25.32
CA PHE A 48 23.20 -20.52 -25.04
C PHE A 48 23.13 -19.36 -26.04
N GLY A 49 24.11 -19.23 -26.93
CA GLY A 49 24.21 -18.09 -27.84
C GLY A 49 24.53 -16.77 -27.13
N ASP A 50 24.30 -15.65 -27.80
CA ASP A 50 24.49 -14.30 -27.23
C ASP A 50 23.21 -13.46 -27.26
N MET A 51 23.27 -12.27 -26.67
CA MET A 51 22.08 -11.43 -26.55
C MET A 51 21.64 -10.71 -27.83
N TYR A 52 22.48 -10.67 -28.84
CA TYR A 52 22.25 -9.93 -30.07
C TYR A 52 21.74 -10.84 -31.19
N THR A 53 22.18 -12.10 -31.22
CA THR A 53 21.93 -13.01 -32.34
C THR A 53 21.02 -14.17 -32.00
N SER A 54 20.79 -14.45 -30.71
CA SER A 54 20.05 -15.64 -30.29
C SER A 54 18.76 -15.32 -29.54
N SER A 55 17.68 -15.94 -29.98
CA SER A 55 16.40 -16.02 -29.26
C SER A 55 16.50 -17.11 -28.21
N ARG A 56 16.16 -16.78 -26.96
CA ARG A 56 16.31 -17.69 -25.82
C ARG A 56 15.04 -17.62 -24.99
N VAL A 57 14.52 -18.78 -24.60
CA VAL A 57 13.35 -18.87 -23.74
C VAL A 57 13.61 -19.88 -22.64
N VAL A 58 13.27 -19.52 -21.41
CA VAL A 58 13.45 -20.37 -20.22
C VAL A 58 12.13 -20.51 -19.49
N PHE A 59 11.81 -21.74 -19.08
CA PHE A 59 10.71 -22.04 -18.17
C PHE A 59 11.18 -22.92 -17.02
N ILE A 60 10.53 -22.75 -15.88
CA ILE A 60 10.59 -23.67 -14.74
C ILE A 60 9.20 -24.31 -14.62
N GLY A 61 9.06 -25.55 -15.07
CA GLY A 61 7.75 -26.18 -15.24
C GLY A 61 6.88 -25.35 -16.18
N PRO A 62 5.67 -24.93 -15.76
CA PRO A 62 4.81 -24.05 -16.56
C PRO A 62 5.14 -22.55 -16.43
N TYR A 63 6.07 -22.17 -15.54
CA TYR A 63 6.31 -20.77 -15.19
C TYR A 63 7.46 -20.19 -16.02
N PRO A 64 7.27 -19.05 -16.72
CA PRO A 64 8.35 -18.43 -17.49
C PRO A 64 9.45 -17.90 -16.57
N CYS A 65 10.67 -17.81 -17.10
CA CYS A 65 11.80 -17.15 -16.44
C CYS A 65 12.32 -16.03 -17.33
N SER A 66 12.20 -14.79 -16.86
CA SER A 66 12.52 -13.57 -17.61
C SER A 66 14.03 -13.38 -17.72
N ILE A 67 14.59 -13.55 -18.92
CA ILE A 67 16.05 -13.50 -19.14
C ILE A 67 16.59 -12.09 -18.92
N ILE A 68 17.62 -11.98 -18.08
CA ILE A 68 18.41 -10.77 -17.88
C ILE A 68 19.57 -10.81 -18.88
N SER A 69 19.33 -10.20 -20.05
CA SER A 69 20.24 -10.30 -21.19
C SER A 69 21.66 -9.80 -20.90
N HIS A 70 21.81 -8.70 -20.16
CA HIS A 70 23.12 -8.11 -19.85
C HIS A 70 23.94 -8.89 -18.82
N LEU A 71 23.32 -9.83 -18.11
CA LEU A 71 23.99 -10.77 -17.21
C LEU A 71 24.18 -12.16 -17.85
N SER A 72 23.75 -12.32 -19.10
CA SER A 72 23.78 -13.59 -19.81
C SER A 72 24.89 -13.65 -20.85
N SER A 73 25.37 -14.85 -21.13
CA SER A 73 26.45 -15.17 -22.06
C SER A 73 26.23 -16.56 -22.69
N SER A 74 27.13 -17.00 -23.56
CA SER A 74 27.07 -18.31 -24.21
C SER A 74 27.24 -19.51 -23.26
N SER A 75 27.70 -19.28 -22.03
CA SER A 75 27.95 -20.30 -21.01
C SER A 75 27.21 -20.10 -19.69
N VAL A 76 26.64 -18.92 -19.47
CA VAL A 76 25.84 -18.59 -18.29
C VAL A 76 24.60 -17.84 -18.73
N LEU A 77 23.42 -18.38 -18.45
CA LEU A 77 22.17 -17.69 -18.69
C LEU A 77 21.55 -17.27 -17.35
N THR A 78 21.26 -15.99 -17.20
CA THR A 78 20.66 -15.45 -15.98
C THR A 78 19.23 -15.01 -16.25
N CYS A 79 18.28 -15.46 -15.43
CA CYS A 79 16.88 -15.06 -15.55
C CYS A 79 16.20 -14.94 -14.18
N GLU A 80 15.07 -14.23 -14.12
CA GLU A 80 14.24 -14.09 -12.92
C GLU A 80 12.98 -14.94 -13.04
N THR A 81 12.72 -15.75 -12.02
CA THR A 81 11.58 -16.68 -12.03
C THR A 81 10.25 -15.95 -11.89
N ALA A 82 9.23 -16.36 -12.65
CA ALA A 82 7.85 -15.94 -12.37
C ALA A 82 7.30 -16.55 -11.06
N PRO A 83 6.17 -16.07 -10.54
CA PRO A 83 5.48 -16.72 -9.43
C PRO A 83 5.12 -18.18 -9.76
N GLY A 84 5.26 -19.07 -8.78
CA GLY A 84 5.05 -20.51 -8.96
C GLY A 84 4.50 -21.20 -7.71
N LEU A 85 3.71 -22.25 -7.92
CA LEU A 85 3.23 -23.11 -6.84
C LEU A 85 4.38 -23.89 -6.19
N ALA A 86 4.24 -24.19 -4.90
CA ALA A 86 5.24 -24.97 -4.17
C ALA A 86 5.47 -26.34 -4.83
N GLY A 87 6.73 -26.70 -5.04
CA GLY A 87 7.08 -27.95 -5.69
C GLY A 87 8.41 -27.88 -6.45
N THR A 88 8.93 -29.04 -6.83
CA THR A 88 10.13 -29.16 -7.66
C THR A 88 9.74 -29.37 -9.12
N TYR A 89 10.39 -28.63 -10.01
CA TYR A 89 10.08 -28.60 -11.44
C TYR A 89 11.33 -28.82 -12.29
N PHE A 90 11.10 -29.20 -13.54
CA PHE A 90 12.12 -29.15 -14.59
C PHE A 90 12.33 -27.70 -15.03
N LEU A 91 13.59 -27.28 -15.06
CA LEU A 91 14.00 -26.11 -15.85
C LEU A 91 14.18 -26.55 -17.30
N THR A 92 13.65 -25.78 -18.24
CA THR A 92 13.71 -26.04 -19.69
C THR A 92 14.24 -24.80 -20.41
N ILE A 93 15.12 -25.00 -21.38
CA ILE A 93 15.67 -23.94 -22.23
C ILE A 93 15.52 -24.32 -23.70
N SER A 94 15.02 -23.40 -24.50
CA SER A 94 15.09 -23.47 -25.97
C SER A 94 15.86 -22.26 -26.49
N VAL A 95 16.81 -22.53 -27.39
CA VAL A 95 17.65 -21.53 -28.06
C VAL A 95 17.34 -21.58 -29.55
N ASP A 96 17.04 -20.44 -30.15
CA ASP A 96 16.73 -20.27 -31.57
C ASP A 96 15.62 -21.21 -32.10
N GLY A 97 14.69 -21.60 -31.22
CA GLY A 97 13.57 -22.49 -31.55
C GLY A 97 13.96 -23.97 -31.67
N ALA A 98 15.18 -24.35 -31.26
CA ALA A 98 15.61 -25.74 -31.19
C ALA A 98 14.87 -26.52 -30.08
N ASP A 99 14.95 -27.85 -30.14
CA ASP A 99 14.36 -28.74 -29.14
C ASP A 99 14.82 -28.37 -27.72
N PRO A 100 13.90 -28.32 -26.75
CA PRO A 100 14.22 -27.86 -25.41
C PRO A 100 15.13 -28.83 -24.67
N THR A 101 16.12 -28.30 -23.98
CA THR A 101 16.97 -29.05 -23.04
C THR A 101 16.46 -28.86 -21.61
N SER A 102 16.37 -29.94 -20.84
CA SER A 102 15.76 -29.95 -19.51
C SER A 102 16.75 -30.29 -18.39
N TYR A 103 16.58 -29.69 -17.23
CA TYR A 103 17.32 -29.97 -15.99
C TYR A 103 16.35 -30.07 -14.82
N TRP A 104 16.36 -31.19 -14.08
CA TRP A 104 15.51 -31.37 -12.89
C TRP A 104 16.16 -30.77 -11.66
N GLY A 105 15.40 -30.00 -10.86
CA GLY A 105 15.83 -29.67 -9.50
C GLY A 105 15.68 -28.21 -9.08
N TYR A 106 14.79 -27.43 -9.68
CA TYR A 106 14.40 -26.14 -9.12
C TYR A 106 13.14 -26.27 -8.27
N THR A 107 13.17 -25.82 -7.02
CA THR A 107 12.05 -25.92 -6.07
C THR A 107 11.51 -24.54 -5.68
N TYR A 108 10.24 -24.29 -5.96
CA TYR A 108 9.48 -23.21 -5.33
C TYR A 108 9.17 -23.61 -3.89
N TYR A 109 9.63 -22.83 -2.91
CA TYR A 109 9.64 -23.24 -1.50
C TYR A 109 9.03 -22.19 -0.57
N ASN A 110 8.09 -22.63 0.27
CA ASN A 110 7.33 -21.74 1.16
C ASN A 110 8.20 -21.12 2.25
N ASP A 111 9.13 -21.89 2.84
CA ASP A 111 9.91 -21.44 4.00
C ASP A 111 10.99 -20.39 3.67
N ILE A 112 11.13 -20.01 2.40
CA ILE A 112 11.97 -18.89 1.93
C ILE A 112 11.15 -17.77 1.30
N THR A 113 9.83 -17.86 1.35
CA THR A 113 8.92 -16.84 0.81
C THR A 113 8.43 -15.94 1.95
N PRO A 114 9.04 -14.76 2.17
CA PRO A 114 8.50 -13.80 3.12
C PRO A 114 7.13 -13.28 2.66
N THR A 115 6.34 -12.73 3.58
CA THR A 115 5.10 -12.03 3.21
C THR A 115 5.35 -10.54 3.08
N PHE A 116 4.46 -9.81 2.40
CA PHE A 116 4.40 -8.36 2.41
C PHE A 116 3.02 -7.92 2.92
N LYS A 117 3.04 -7.18 4.03
CA LYS A 117 1.90 -6.94 4.92
C LYS A 117 1.39 -5.50 4.91
N ALA A 118 2.26 -4.50 4.79
CA ALA A 118 1.85 -3.10 4.88
C ALA A 118 2.95 -2.15 4.40
N VAL A 119 2.53 -0.95 4.00
CA VAL A 119 3.39 0.23 3.85
C VAL A 119 2.92 1.31 4.80
N THR A 120 3.81 1.92 5.58
CA THR A 120 3.51 3.09 6.41
C THR A 120 4.53 4.20 6.17
N PRO A 121 4.13 5.47 6.04
CA PRO A 121 2.75 5.91 5.83
C PRO A 121 2.19 5.39 4.50
N HIS A 122 0.86 5.31 4.39
CA HIS A 122 0.16 4.92 3.15
C HIS A 122 0.06 6.07 2.14
N ALA A 123 0.48 7.27 2.52
CA ALA A 123 0.51 8.43 1.65
C ALA A 123 1.56 9.45 2.12
N GLY A 124 2.16 10.17 1.18
CA GLY A 124 3.10 11.23 1.49
C GLY A 124 3.54 12.01 0.25
N PRO A 125 4.18 13.18 0.41
CA PRO A 125 4.84 13.89 -0.68
C PRO A 125 6.16 13.21 -1.08
N PRO A 126 6.79 13.61 -2.19
CA PRO A 126 8.14 13.14 -2.52
C PRO A 126 9.12 13.42 -1.37
N GLY A 127 10.06 12.50 -1.14
CA GLY A 127 10.96 12.53 0.02
C GLY A 127 10.35 11.96 1.29
N THR A 128 9.16 11.35 1.22
CA THR A 128 8.60 10.63 2.35
C THR A 128 9.44 9.40 2.66
N LEU A 129 9.81 9.26 3.93
CA LEU A 129 10.34 8.04 4.50
C LEU A 129 9.19 7.04 4.69
N ALA A 130 9.26 5.92 3.98
CA ALA A 130 8.29 4.84 4.00
C ALA A 130 8.90 3.57 4.59
N TYR A 131 8.09 2.84 5.35
CA TYR A 131 8.40 1.58 6.00
C TYR A 131 7.52 0.48 5.41
N LEU A 132 8.15 -0.62 5.03
CA LEU A 132 7.51 -1.80 4.47
C LEU A 132 7.63 -2.93 5.48
N TYR A 133 6.51 -3.61 5.75
CA TYR A 133 6.42 -4.65 6.75
C TYR A 133 6.06 -5.99 6.14
N GLY A 134 6.54 -7.07 6.73
CA GLY A 134 6.19 -8.42 6.34
C GLY A 134 6.69 -9.46 7.32
N ASP A 135 6.24 -10.71 7.16
CA ASP A 135 6.73 -11.81 8.00
C ASP A 135 8.12 -12.26 7.57
N THR A 136 8.98 -12.46 8.56
CA THR A 136 10.28 -13.08 8.35
C THR A 136 10.14 -14.54 7.99
N THR A 137 11.15 -15.05 7.29
CA THR A 137 11.40 -16.49 7.19
C THR A 137 12.65 -16.86 7.99
N TRP A 138 12.89 -18.17 8.16
CA TRP A 138 14.13 -18.63 8.76
C TRP A 138 15.38 -18.25 7.94
N TYR A 139 15.21 -17.95 6.65
CA TYR A 139 16.32 -17.60 5.76
C TYR A 139 16.57 -16.09 5.76
N LEU A 140 15.49 -15.30 5.68
CA LEU A 140 15.54 -13.84 5.62
C LEU A 140 16.19 -13.19 6.85
N ARG A 141 16.20 -13.88 8.00
CA ARG A 141 16.80 -13.36 9.25
C ARG A 141 18.22 -13.86 9.54
N TYR A 142 18.59 -15.04 9.04
CA TYR A 142 19.78 -15.75 9.52
C TYR A 142 20.82 -16.04 8.45
N ARG A 143 20.41 -16.07 7.18
CA ARG A 143 21.27 -16.47 6.06
C ARG A 143 21.46 -15.36 5.05
N ASP A 144 20.37 -14.69 4.71
CA ASP A 144 20.34 -13.71 3.62
C ASP A 144 20.59 -12.28 4.11
N CYS A 145 20.14 -11.96 5.33
CA CYS A 145 20.29 -10.64 5.94
C CYS A 145 20.68 -10.83 7.42
N VAL A 146 21.95 -10.66 7.76
CA VAL A 146 22.47 -10.90 9.12
C VAL A 146 22.48 -9.59 9.89
N GLU A 147 21.98 -9.59 11.14
CA GLU A 147 21.85 -8.38 11.96
C GLU A 147 23.18 -7.64 12.23
N SER A 148 24.32 -8.31 12.08
CA SER A 148 25.66 -7.72 12.24
C SER A 148 26.05 -6.71 11.14
N THR A 149 25.34 -6.69 10.01
CA THR A 149 25.50 -5.71 8.93
C THR A 149 24.34 -4.72 9.00
N TRP A 150 24.51 -3.67 9.80
CA TRP A 150 23.48 -2.64 9.96
C TRP A 150 23.18 -1.99 8.61
N GLY A 151 21.90 -1.97 8.20
CA GLY A 151 21.49 -1.40 6.91
C GLY A 151 21.96 -2.22 5.71
N ASP A 152 21.79 -3.55 5.74
CA ASP A 152 22.20 -4.48 4.68
C ASP A 152 21.46 -4.22 3.35
N ILE A 153 21.86 -3.16 2.65
CA ILE A 153 21.43 -2.78 1.30
C ILE A 153 21.88 -3.81 0.26
N ASP A 154 22.82 -4.68 0.61
CA ASP A 154 23.18 -5.83 -0.22
C ASP A 154 22.13 -6.94 -0.10
N CYS A 155 21.36 -6.97 1.01
CA CYS A 155 20.22 -7.87 1.24
C CYS A 155 18.92 -7.43 0.54
N VAL A 156 18.71 -6.12 0.38
CA VAL A 156 17.51 -5.59 -0.27
C VAL A 156 17.90 -5.00 -1.62
N GLY A 157 17.49 -5.65 -2.70
CA GLY A 157 17.89 -5.24 -4.04
C GLY A 157 17.23 -3.99 -4.54
N SER A 158 15.90 -3.99 -4.50
CA SER A 158 15.16 -2.82 -4.93
C SER A 158 13.84 -2.71 -4.18
N ILE A 159 13.48 -1.47 -3.91
CA ILE A 159 12.17 -1.11 -3.39
C ILE A 159 11.58 -0.13 -4.39
N LEU A 160 10.54 -0.56 -5.10
CA LEU A 160 9.90 0.22 -6.14
C LEU A 160 8.52 0.63 -5.70
N PHE A 161 8.14 1.88 -5.97
CA PHE A 161 6.76 2.35 -5.90
C PHE A 161 6.32 2.71 -7.32
N GLY A 162 5.62 1.79 -7.99
CA GLY A 162 5.51 1.82 -9.44
C GLY A 162 6.91 1.73 -10.08
N ASP A 163 7.29 2.72 -10.87
CA ASP A 163 8.61 2.78 -11.52
C ASP A 163 9.65 3.56 -10.70
N TYR A 164 9.28 4.05 -9.52
CA TYR A 164 10.14 4.91 -8.70
C TYR A 164 10.95 4.09 -7.69
N LEU A 165 12.28 4.19 -7.77
CA LEU A 165 13.20 3.58 -6.81
C LEU A 165 13.20 4.35 -5.49
N CYS A 166 12.68 3.71 -4.44
CA CYS A 166 12.79 4.16 -3.06
C CYS A 166 14.16 3.73 -2.51
N ARG A 167 14.96 4.69 -2.06
CA ARG A 167 16.37 4.45 -1.71
C ARG A 167 16.54 4.20 -0.22
N GLN A 168 17.38 3.23 0.10
CA GLN A 168 17.91 3.06 1.45
C GLN A 168 19.23 3.84 1.60
N ASP A 169 19.46 4.37 2.80
CA ASP A 169 20.68 5.05 3.18
C ASP A 169 21.32 4.30 4.36
N PRO A 170 22.46 3.60 4.16
CA PRO A 170 23.13 2.86 5.23
C PRO A 170 23.54 3.71 6.43
N THR A 171 23.61 5.04 6.28
CA THR A 171 23.91 5.96 7.38
C THR A 171 22.66 6.38 8.17
N ASP A 172 21.47 6.12 7.64
CA ASP A 172 20.19 6.40 8.27
C ASP A 172 19.59 5.11 8.86
N ALA A 173 19.57 5.08 10.19
CA ALA A 173 18.99 4.02 11.01
C ALA A 173 17.56 3.64 10.61
N ASP A 174 16.78 4.62 10.16
CA ASP A 174 15.38 4.41 9.85
C ASP A 174 15.20 3.67 8.52
N THR A 175 16.16 3.77 7.60
CA THR A 175 16.11 3.05 6.33
C THR A 175 16.64 1.62 6.41
N ALA A 176 17.22 1.21 7.54
CA ALA A 176 17.73 -0.14 7.70
C ALA A 176 16.60 -1.19 7.67
N ILE A 177 16.93 -2.39 7.18
CA ILE A 177 16.12 -3.57 7.49
C ILE A 177 16.30 -3.92 8.96
N THR A 178 15.20 -4.09 9.67
CA THR A 178 15.18 -4.46 11.09
C THR A 178 14.21 -5.62 11.29
N PHE A 179 14.47 -6.44 12.32
CA PHE A 179 13.67 -7.61 12.64
C PHE A 179 13.12 -7.49 14.06
N ASN A 180 11.88 -7.92 14.27
CA ASN A 180 11.20 -7.91 15.58
C ASN A 180 11.19 -6.51 16.24
N GLY A 181 10.92 -5.47 15.44
CA GLY A 181 10.89 -4.08 15.87
C GLY A 181 9.66 -3.71 16.73
N ALA A 182 9.59 -2.45 17.15
CA ALA A 182 8.54 -1.91 18.03
C ALA A 182 7.09 -2.07 17.51
N ASP A 183 6.93 -2.28 16.19
CA ASP A 183 5.63 -2.46 15.53
C ASP A 183 5.08 -3.89 15.63
N SER A 184 5.75 -4.78 16.38
CA SER A 184 5.35 -6.17 16.54
C SER A 184 3.95 -6.34 17.13
N GLN A 185 3.45 -5.33 17.86
CA GLN A 185 2.12 -5.33 18.42
C GLN A 185 1.01 -5.28 17.37
N ARG A 186 1.24 -4.61 16.24
CA ARG A 186 0.28 -4.54 15.13
C ARG A 186 0.51 -5.64 14.11
N TYR A 187 1.76 -5.84 13.71
CA TYR A 187 2.10 -6.72 12.58
C TYR A 187 2.53 -8.15 12.99
N GLY A 188 2.75 -8.40 14.28
CA GLY A 188 3.14 -9.70 14.84
C GLY A 188 4.59 -9.78 15.32
N TYR A 189 4.94 -10.86 16.03
CA TYR A 189 6.23 -11.02 16.72
C TYR A 189 7.41 -11.45 15.84
N SER A 190 7.20 -11.76 14.55
CA SER A 190 8.25 -12.24 13.65
C SER A 190 8.19 -11.50 12.32
N VAL A 191 8.36 -10.18 12.42
CA VAL A 191 8.25 -9.24 11.30
C VAL A 191 9.58 -8.61 10.95
N TYR A 192 9.80 -8.39 9.66
CA TYR A 192 10.80 -7.46 9.18
C TYR A 192 10.14 -6.09 8.94
N ARG A 193 10.92 -5.03 9.11
CA ARG A 193 10.62 -3.66 8.66
C ARG A 193 11.78 -3.18 7.81
N ILE A 194 11.48 -2.69 6.62
CA ILE A 194 12.46 -2.05 5.72
C ILE A 194 12.04 -0.60 5.57
N GLY A 195 12.91 0.35 5.92
CA GLY A 195 12.67 1.75 5.61
C GLY A 195 13.30 2.15 4.27
N CYS A 196 12.74 3.14 3.60
CA CYS A 196 13.34 3.75 2.41
C CYS A 196 12.76 5.14 2.17
N THR A 197 13.48 5.99 1.44
CA THR A 197 13.05 7.35 1.14
C THR A 197 12.64 7.46 -0.33
N LEU A 198 11.41 7.93 -0.57
CA LEU A 198 10.91 8.17 -1.92
C LEU A 198 11.72 9.28 -2.62
N PRO A 199 12.00 9.15 -3.94
CA PRO A 199 12.88 10.07 -4.64
C PRO A 199 12.43 11.53 -4.55
N THR A 200 13.40 12.41 -4.38
CA THR A 200 13.29 13.86 -4.59
C THR A 200 14.32 14.29 -5.63
N PRO A 201 14.10 15.43 -6.32
CA PRO A 201 15.16 16.00 -7.14
C PRO A 201 16.42 16.23 -6.29
N ASP A 202 17.53 15.65 -6.72
CA ASP A 202 18.84 15.94 -6.16
C ASP A 202 19.50 17.09 -6.94
N ALA A 203 20.56 17.67 -6.37
CA ALA A 203 21.30 18.76 -7.02
C ALA A 203 21.93 18.36 -8.37
N SER A 204 22.09 17.06 -8.62
CA SER A 204 22.64 16.49 -9.86
C SER A 204 21.57 16.07 -10.89
N ASN A 205 20.28 16.24 -10.58
CA ASN A 205 19.15 15.82 -11.42
C ASN A 205 19.24 14.33 -11.87
N SER A 206 19.87 13.48 -11.05
CA SER A 206 20.19 12.09 -11.36
C SER A 206 19.02 11.13 -11.08
N GLN A 207 18.00 11.61 -10.38
CA GLN A 207 16.76 10.89 -10.16
C GLN A 207 15.61 11.51 -10.97
N PRO A 208 14.79 10.70 -11.65
CA PRO A 208 13.56 11.21 -12.27
C PRO A 208 12.70 11.83 -11.17
N ALA A 209 12.40 13.12 -11.32
CA ALA A 209 11.61 13.86 -10.34
C ALA A 209 10.25 13.18 -10.16
N ILE A 210 9.93 12.83 -8.92
CA ILE A 210 8.56 12.53 -8.56
C ILE A 210 7.77 13.84 -8.61
N GLY A 211 7.13 14.11 -9.75
CA GLY A 211 6.17 15.20 -9.91
C GLY A 211 4.73 14.74 -10.12
N THR A 212 4.52 13.44 -10.36
CA THR A 212 3.21 12.88 -10.70
C THR A 212 2.52 12.34 -9.47
N ALA A 213 1.47 13.02 -8.99
CA ALA A 213 0.61 12.50 -7.94
C ALA A 213 -0.12 11.23 -8.42
N GLY A 214 -0.25 10.24 -7.55
CA GLY A 214 -0.85 8.98 -7.95
C GLY A 214 -0.86 7.92 -6.87
N ASN A 215 -1.51 6.80 -7.20
CA ASN A 215 -1.55 5.61 -6.39
C ASN A 215 -0.55 4.61 -6.96
N PHE A 216 0.36 4.10 -6.12
CA PHE A 216 1.46 3.25 -6.52
C PHE A 216 1.46 1.95 -5.72
N ASN A 217 1.78 0.85 -6.41
CA ASN A 217 2.07 -0.41 -5.77
C ASN A 217 3.54 -0.45 -5.39
N ALA A 218 3.79 -0.73 -4.12
CA ALA A 218 5.11 -1.05 -3.62
C ALA A 218 5.50 -2.48 -4.03
N THR A 219 6.73 -2.67 -4.49
CA THR A 219 7.35 -3.97 -4.75
C THR A 219 8.70 -3.99 -4.05
N VAL A 220 8.93 -5.04 -3.27
CA VAL A 220 10.23 -5.29 -2.63
C VAL A 220 10.87 -6.47 -3.32
N HIS A 221 12.14 -6.32 -3.65
CA HIS A 221 12.98 -7.38 -4.15
C HIS A 221 14.15 -7.54 -3.18
N PHE A 222 14.29 -8.72 -2.59
CA PHE A 222 15.46 -9.03 -1.78
C PHE A 222 16.59 -9.44 -2.71
N GLU A 223 17.79 -8.89 -2.52
CA GLU A 223 19.02 -9.39 -3.13
C GLU A 223 19.70 -10.21 -2.06
N ALA A 224 19.90 -11.50 -2.24
CA ALA A 224 20.85 -12.17 -1.37
C ALA A 224 21.48 -13.26 -2.18
N SER A 225 22.77 -13.44 -1.90
CA SER A 225 23.63 -14.43 -2.53
C SER A 225 23.11 -15.88 -2.40
N MET A 226 21.98 -16.11 -1.72
CA MET A 226 21.11 -17.26 -1.86
C MET A 226 19.61 -16.92 -2.02
N PHE A 227 19.28 -16.25 -3.14
CA PHE A 227 18.09 -16.52 -3.98
C PHE A 227 16.92 -15.53 -3.93
N GLY A 228 17.24 -14.27 -3.66
CA GLY A 228 16.78 -13.16 -4.49
C GLY A 228 15.27 -13.05 -4.77
N GLY A 229 14.37 -13.35 -3.84
CA GLY A 229 12.94 -13.53 -4.12
C GLY A 229 12.09 -12.29 -3.83
N MET A 230 10.93 -12.20 -4.47
CA MET A 230 9.88 -11.28 -4.03
C MET A 230 9.13 -11.87 -2.81
N PRO A 231 8.61 -11.02 -1.92
CA PRO A 231 7.67 -11.45 -0.90
C PRO A 231 6.29 -11.74 -1.50
N LEU A 232 5.57 -12.68 -0.91
CA LEU A 232 4.16 -12.91 -1.20
C LEU A 232 3.33 -11.72 -0.68
N THR A 233 2.80 -10.94 -1.60
CA THR A 233 1.96 -9.77 -1.27
C THR A 233 0.60 -10.20 -0.75
N LEU A 234 0.29 -9.86 0.50
CA LEU A 234 -0.99 -10.20 1.12
C LEU A 234 -2.06 -9.21 0.69
N LEU A 235 -3.31 -9.66 0.52
CA LEU A 235 -4.42 -8.75 0.20
C LEU A 235 -4.61 -7.66 1.24
N SER A 236 -4.29 -7.94 2.51
CA SER A 236 -4.35 -6.97 3.61
C SER A 236 -3.32 -5.84 3.52
N SER A 237 -2.33 -5.95 2.62
CA SER A 237 -1.33 -4.89 2.42
C SER A 237 -1.83 -3.74 1.55
N TYR A 238 -2.88 -3.98 0.77
CA TYR A 238 -3.46 -2.97 -0.11
C TYR A 238 -4.43 -2.05 0.62
N MET A 239 -4.26 -0.76 0.39
CA MET A 239 -5.32 0.23 0.49
C MET A 239 -6.12 0.25 -0.82
N TYR A 240 -7.29 0.89 -0.82
CA TYR A 240 -8.08 1.02 -2.05
C TYR A 240 -8.65 2.41 -2.19
N ASP A 241 -8.74 2.87 -3.43
CA ASP A 241 -9.31 4.17 -3.75
C ASP A 241 -10.85 4.13 -3.76
N THR A 242 -11.49 5.26 -4.06
CA THR A 242 -12.95 5.38 -4.09
C THR A 242 -13.59 4.61 -5.25
N LYS A 243 -12.80 4.11 -6.20
CA LYS A 243 -13.21 3.23 -7.30
C LYS A 243 -12.88 1.76 -7.02
N GLY A 244 -12.34 1.43 -5.85
CA GLY A 244 -11.96 0.08 -5.48
C GLY A 244 -10.65 -0.41 -6.10
N GLN A 245 -9.81 0.48 -6.64
CA GLN A 245 -8.50 0.10 -7.16
C GLN A 245 -7.48 -0.04 -6.02
N PRO A 246 -6.78 -1.18 -5.93
CA PRO A 246 -5.79 -1.41 -4.88
C PRO A 246 -4.52 -0.57 -5.10
N TYR A 247 -3.92 -0.11 -4.01
CA TYR A 247 -2.64 0.58 -3.99
C TYR A 247 -1.93 0.39 -2.65
N HIS A 248 -0.60 0.53 -2.62
CA HIS A 248 0.16 0.50 -1.36
C HIS A 248 0.46 1.91 -0.84
N PHE A 249 0.74 2.85 -1.74
CA PHE A 249 1.12 4.21 -1.38
C PHE A 249 0.49 5.25 -2.29
N GLN A 250 -0.05 6.32 -1.71
CA GLN A 250 -0.56 7.45 -2.45
C GLN A 250 0.37 8.65 -2.32
N LEU A 251 0.97 9.02 -3.45
CA LEU A 251 1.82 10.17 -3.57
C LEU A 251 1.01 11.41 -3.93
N TYR A 252 1.29 12.54 -3.29
CA TYR A 252 0.57 13.79 -3.53
C TYR A 252 1.48 15.03 -3.40
N PRO A 253 1.16 16.17 -4.05
CA PRO A 253 1.93 17.39 -3.91
C PRO A 253 1.63 18.09 -2.59
N GLU A 254 2.63 18.75 -2.03
CA GLU A 254 2.50 19.58 -0.83
C GLU A 254 2.64 21.05 -1.19
N VAL A 255 1.73 21.88 -0.69
CA VAL A 255 1.81 23.35 -0.83
C VAL A 255 2.31 23.92 0.49
N SER A 256 3.43 24.66 0.45
CA SER A 256 4.03 25.30 1.62
C SER A 256 3.67 26.77 1.73
N SER A 257 3.54 27.49 0.61
CA SER A 257 3.18 28.91 0.62
C SER A 257 2.60 29.40 -0.70
N ILE A 258 1.98 30.58 -0.65
CA ILE A 258 1.38 31.29 -1.78
C ILE A 258 1.78 32.76 -1.71
N SER A 259 2.16 33.35 -2.85
CA SER A 259 2.56 34.76 -2.95
C SER A 259 2.16 35.37 -4.30
N PRO A 260 1.53 36.56 -4.34
CA PRO A 260 0.97 37.26 -3.20
C PRO A 260 -0.24 36.51 -2.62
N ALA A 261 -0.47 36.64 -1.31
CA ALA A 261 -1.66 36.08 -0.64
C ALA A 261 -2.93 36.95 -0.83
N ILE A 262 -2.85 37.98 -1.68
CA ILE A 262 -3.90 38.95 -1.98
C ILE A 262 -3.92 39.22 -3.49
N GLY A 263 -5.10 39.54 -4.03
CA GLY A 263 -5.28 39.80 -5.45
C GLY A 263 -6.60 40.51 -5.77
N SER A 264 -6.77 40.93 -7.03
CA SER A 264 -7.96 41.63 -7.50
C SER A 264 -9.16 40.70 -7.64
N ILE A 265 -10.37 41.18 -7.30
CA ILE A 265 -11.63 40.45 -7.58
C ILE A 265 -11.87 40.25 -9.08
N ALA A 266 -11.26 41.08 -9.93
CA ALA A 266 -11.33 40.95 -11.38
C ALA A 266 -10.37 39.89 -11.95
N GLY A 267 -9.57 39.22 -11.10
CA GLY A 267 -8.54 38.29 -11.54
C GLY A 267 -7.28 39.00 -12.05
N GLY A 268 -6.48 38.29 -12.85
CA GLY A 268 -5.26 38.80 -13.49
C GLY A 268 -4.04 38.86 -12.57
N THR A 269 -4.15 38.39 -11.33
CA THR A 269 -3.01 38.38 -10.39
C THR A 269 -2.13 37.18 -10.69
N LEU A 270 -0.85 37.40 -11.01
CA LEU A 270 0.14 36.33 -11.09
C LEU A 270 0.47 35.86 -9.68
N VAL A 271 0.20 34.59 -9.41
CA VAL A 271 0.41 33.93 -8.13
C VAL A 271 1.50 32.88 -8.30
N GLN A 272 2.46 32.92 -7.39
CA GLN A 272 3.43 31.87 -7.16
C GLN A 272 2.95 30.99 -6.00
N ILE A 273 2.84 29.69 -6.25
CA ILE A 273 2.60 28.67 -5.25
C ILE A 273 3.91 27.91 -5.07
N THR A 274 4.42 27.86 -3.85
CA THR A 274 5.64 27.14 -3.50
C THR A 274 5.27 25.87 -2.74
N GLY A 275 6.04 24.82 -2.96
CA GLY A 275 5.75 23.49 -2.40
C GLY A 275 6.74 22.44 -2.87
N ARG A 276 6.26 21.20 -3.00
CA ARG A 276 7.03 20.09 -3.58
C ARG A 276 6.11 19.05 -4.22
N GLY A 277 6.64 18.33 -5.21
CA GLY A 277 5.94 17.25 -5.89
C GLY A 277 4.91 17.69 -6.92
N PHE A 278 5.06 18.90 -7.47
CA PHE A 278 4.26 19.30 -8.64
C PHE A 278 4.86 18.71 -9.92
N PRO A 279 4.04 18.41 -10.94
CA PRO A 279 4.55 17.92 -12.21
C PRO A 279 5.25 19.04 -12.98
N THR A 280 6.36 18.71 -13.64
CA THR A 280 7.15 19.70 -14.39
C THR A 280 6.61 19.83 -15.81
N SER A 281 6.07 21.01 -16.16
CA SER A 281 5.40 21.24 -17.45
C SER A 281 6.31 20.99 -18.66
N ALA A 282 7.61 21.30 -18.53
CA ALA A 282 8.59 21.12 -19.60
C ALA A 282 8.84 19.65 -19.99
N LEU A 283 8.49 18.69 -19.14
CA LEU A 283 8.71 17.27 -19.41
C LEU A 283 7.61 16.64 -20.28
N GLY A 284 6.45 17.30 -20.45
CA GLY A 284 5.40 16.83 -21.35
C GLY A 284 4.77 15.48 -20.97
N LEU A 285 4.87 15.06 -19.70
CA LEU A 285 4.44 13.74 -19.21
C LEU A 285 2.91 13.56 -19.11
N SER A 286 2.12 14.46 -19.72
CA SER A 286 0.64 14.48 -19.69
C SER A 286 0.00 14.62 -18.30
N ASP A 287 0.79 14.98 -17.28
CA ASP A 287 0.28 15.30 -15.95
C ASP A 287 -0.51 16.62 -15.95
N ALA A 288 -1.64 16.63 -15.25
CA ALA A 288 -2.50 17.81 -15.14
C ALA A 288 -2.28 18.53 -13.80
N VAL A 289 -1.93 19.82 -13.86
CA VAL A 289 -2.01 20.74 -12.71
C VAL A 289 -3.28 21.54 -12.83
N ASN A 290 -4.14 21.47 -11.83
CA ASN A 290 -5.32 22.33 -11.74
C ASN A 290 -5.30 23.07 -10.40
N VAL A 291 -5.30 24.40 -10.48
CA VAL A 291 -5.33 25.27 -9.31
C VAL A 291 -6.66 26.03 -9.33
N SER A 292 -7.32 26.10 -8.18
CA SER A 292 -8.46 26.99 -7.99
C SER A 292 -8.26 27.82 -6.72
N ILE A 293 -8.59 29.11 -6.80
CA ILE A 293 -8.52 30.03 -5.67
C ILE A 293 -9.95 30.49 -5.37
N ALA A 294 -10.44 30.17 -4.16
CA ALA A 294 -11.82 30.41 -3.74
C ALA A 294 -12.89 29.83 -4.71
N GLY A 295 -12.57 28.70 -5.36
CA GLY A 295 -13.43 28.04 -6.34
C GLY A 295 -13.35 28.61 -7.77
N VAL A 296 -12.52 29.64 -7.99
CA VAL A 296 -12.27 30.18 -9.34
C VAL A 296 -10.99 29.54 -9.91
N PRO A 297 -11.02 28.96 -11.12
CA PRO A 297 -9.84 28.41 -11.77
C PRO A 297 -8.71 29.45 -11.91
N CYS A 298 -7.47 29.01 -11.68
CA CYS A 298 -6.25 29.78 -11.89
C CYS A 298 -5.54 29.20 -13.13
N ILE A 299 -5.27 30.05 -14.12
CA ILE A 299 -4.69 29.63 -15.39
C ILE A 299 -3.20 29.35 -15.16
N ILE A 300 -2.77 28.10 -15.31
CA ILE A 300 -1.37 27.71 -15.10
C ILE A 300 -0.50 28.34 -16.19
N VAL A 301 0.57 29.01 -15.76
CA VAL A 301 1.60 29.61 -16.62
C VAL A 301 2.80 28.69 -16.76
N ASN A 302 3.28 28.15 -15.64
CA ASN A 302 4.39 27.21 -15.58
C ASN A 302 4.31 26.39 -14.29
N SER A 303 4.89 25.19 -14.31
CA SER A 303 5.03 24.31 -13.15
C SER A 303 6.40 23.63 -13.18
N THR A 304 7.10 23.69 -12.05
CA THR A 304 8.32 22.94 -11.72
C THR A 304 8.03 22.06 -10.51
N TYR A 305 8.93 21.15 -10.14
CA TYR A 305 8.77 20.30 -8.96
C TYR A 305 8.36 21.05 -7.67
N ASP A 306 8.88 22.25 -7.47
CA ASP A 306 8.77 23.05 -6.25
C ASP A 306 7.92 24.33 -6.40
N THR A 307 7.57 24.73 -7.63
CA THR A 307 6.81 25.95 -7.88
C THR A 307 5.74 25.79 -8.94
N VAL A 308 4.58 26.41 -8.71
CA VAL A 308 3.52 26.58 -9.71
C VAL A 308 3.22 28.07 -9.86
N PHE A 309 3.29 28.58 -11.08
CA PHE A 309 2.84 29.93 -11.42
C PHE A 309 1.48 29.86 -12.09
N CYS A 310 0.52 30.65 -11.61
CA CYS A 310 -0.79 30.73 -12.25
C CYS A 310 -1.38 32.15 -12.17
N VAL A 311 -2.27 32.48 -13.11
CA VAL A 311 -2.98 33.77 -13.15
C VAL A 311 -4.42 33.59 -12.68
N THR A 312 -4.85 34.35 -11.69
CA THR A 312 -6.19 34.23 -11.10
C THR A 312 -7.29 34.61 -12.09
N GLY A 313 -8.40 33.87 -12.08
CA GLY A 313 -9.62 34.24 -12.82
C GLY A 313 -10.46 35.30 -12.07
N PRO A 314 -11.41 35.96 -12.76
CA PRO A 314 -12.36 36.89 -12.13
C PRO A 314 -13.33 36.15 -11.19
N LYS A 315 -13.54 36.69 -9.99
CA LYS A 315 -14.53 36.20 -9.03
C LYS A 315 -15.77 37.10 -9.06
N ALA A 316 -16.92 36.56 -9.48
CA ALA A 316 -18.17 37.32 -9.48
C ALA A 316 -18.53 37.77 -8.06
N ALA A 317 -18.92 39.05 -7.89
CA ALA A 317 -19.30 39.63 -6.60
C ALA A 317 -20.46 38.89 -5.90
N ALA A 318 -21.27 38.16 -6.67
CA ALA A 318 -22.42 37.38 -6.21
C ALA A 318 -22.19 35.85 -6.18
N ALA A 319 -20.96 35.37 -6.43
CA ALA A 319 -20.69 33.94 -6.34
C ALA A 319 -20.89 33.47 -4.89
N SER A 320 -21.76 32.48 -4.73
CA SER A 320 -22.13 31.81 -3.48
C SER A 320 -20.94 31.64 -2.54
N SER A 321 -21.18 31.75 -1.24
CA SER A 321 -20.31 31.46 -0.09
C SER A 321 -19.57 30.10 -0.20
N SER A 322 -18.61 29.99 -1.13
CA SER A 322 -18.03 28.72 -1.59
C SER A 322 -17.06 28.09 -0.59
N ALA A 323 -16.84 28.74 0.55
CA ALA A 323 -16.29 28.10 1.73
C ALA A 323 -16.84 28.80 2.97
N THR A 324 -18.14 28.63 3.28
CA THR A 324 -18.56 28.93 4.64
C THR A 324 -17.78 27.99 5.56
N PRO A 325 -16.96 28.50 6.48
CA PRO A 325 -16.19 27.64 7.37
C PRO A 325 -17.13 26.74 8.15
N ILE A 326 -16.71 25.50 8.39
CA ILE A 326 -17.43 24.53 9.22
C ILE A 326 -16.75 24.55 10.59
N GLY A 327 -17.50 24.84 11.65
CA GLY A 327 -16.94 25.03 12.98
C GLY A 327 -15.95 26.21 13.05
N GLY A 328 -16.08 27.20 12.17
CA GLY A 328 -15.14 28.33 12.06
C GLY A 328 -13.80 27.99 11.39
N LEU A 329 -13.66 26.79 10.82
CA LEU A 329 -12.43 26.31 10.19
C LEU A 329 -12.59 26.11 8.68
N TYR A 330 -11.48 26.30 7.95
CA TYR A 330 -11.36 25.99 6.53
C TYR A 330 -10.60 24.68 6.35
N THR A 331 -10.89 23.96 5.26
CA THR A 331 -10.07 22.81 4.85
C THR A 331 -8.66 23.28 4.55
N ALA A 332 -7.68 22.55 5.07
CA ALA A 332 -6.27 22.73 4.76
C ALA A 332 -5.82 21.73 3.68
N MET A 333 -4.50 21.54 3.57
CA MET A 333 -3.91 20.46 2.80
C MET A 333 -4.33 19.08 3.33
N ARG A 334 -3.99 18.02 2.61
CA ARG A 334 -4.19 16.64 3.06
C ARG A 334 -3.54 16.42 4.43
N GLY A 335 -4.27 15.73 5.29
CA GLY A 335 -3.80 15.27 6.59
C GLY A 335 -4.81 15.60 7.68
N LEU A 336 -4.43 15.28 8.90
CA LEU A 336 -5.18 15.62 10.10
C LEU A 336 -4.24 16.28 11.10
N GLU A 337 -4.75 17.25 11.84
CA GLU A 337 -4.05 17.78 13.00
C GLU A 337 -4.10 16.75 14.12
N TYR A 338 -2.93 16.38 14.65
CA TYR A 338 -2.77 15.48 15.76
C TYR A 338 -2.14 16.20 16.94
N GLU A 339 -2.80 16.16 18.08
CA GLU A 339 -2.30 16.68 19.34
C GLU A 339 -2.04 15.49 20.26
N PHE A 340 -0.78 15.34 20.71
CA PHE A 340 -0.38 14.36 21.70
C PHE A 340 -0.19 15.04 23.04
N TYR A 341 -0.76 14.45 24.08
CA TYR A 341 -0.65 14.93 25.46
C TYR A 341 0.04 13.87 26.31
N ASN A 342 1.27 14.14 26.71
CA ASN A 342 1.96 13.31 27.67
C ASN A 342 1.37 13.58 29.06
N ILE A 343 0.74 12.58 29.70
CA ILE A 343 0.11 12.74 31.00
C ILE A 343 0.77 11.83 32.03
N SER A 344 0.91 12.32 33.25
CA SER A 344 1.57 11.59 34.35
C SER A 344 0.66 10.57 35.05
N SER A 345 -0.64 10.55 34.72
CA SER A 345 -1.63 9.64 35.29
C SER A 345 -2.85 9.53 34.38
N THR A 346 -3.59 8.43 34.49
CA THR A 346 -4.81 8.18 33.71
C THR A 346 -5.83 9.29 33.95
N LEU A 347 -6.21 10.00 32.89
CA LEU A 347 -7.48 10.73 32.90
C LEU A 347 -8.62 9.72 32.86
N TYR A 348 -9.84 10.12 33.19
CA TYR A 348 -11.03 9.29 32.97
C TYR A 348 -11.86 9.81 31.80
N PHE A 349 -12.73 8.97 31.24
CA PHE A 349 -13.62 9.33 30.15
C PHE A 349 -14.41 10.63 30.43
N SER A 350 -14.91 10.80 31.66
CA SER A 350 -15.64 12.01 32.09
C SER A 350 -14.80 13.30 32.11
N GLN A 351 -13.48 13.18 31.91
CA GLN A 351 -12.51 14.26 31.96
C GLN A 351 -11.93 14.62 30.59
N LEU A 352 -12.41 14.01 29.49
CA LEU A 352 -11.95 14.32 28.13
C LEU A 352 -12.10 15.81 27.76
N TRP A 353 -13.04 16.52 28.38
CA TRP A 353 -13.22 17.97 28.23
C TRP A 353 -12.00 18.81 28.67
N ARG A 354 -11.08 18.23 29.47
CA ARG A 354 -9.87 18.89 29.95
C ARG A 354 -8.81 19.11 28.86
N LEU A 355 -8.85 18.30 27.80
CA LEU A 355 -7.89 18.37 26.70
C LEU A 355 -8.02 19.71 25.97
N ASN A 356 -6.88 20.33 25.62
CA ASN A 356 -6.78 21.67 25.01
C ASN A 356 -7.41 22.84 25.82
N LYS A 357 -7.90 22.58 27.03
CA LYS A 357 -8.43 23.61 27.95
C LYS A 357 -7.52 23.80 29.14
N THR A 358 -7.08 22.71 29.74
CA THR A 358 -6.28 22.72 30.98
C THR A 358 -4.90 22.10 30.81
N ILE A 359 -4.70 21.27 29.79
CA ILE A 359 -3.41 20.65 29.47
C ILE A 359 -2.80 21.40 28.29
N PHE A 360 -1.69 22.08 28.55
CA PHE A 360 -0.99 22.88 27.56
C PHE A 360 -0.06 22.03 26.69
N LEU A 361 -0.02 22.35 25.41
CA LEU A 361 1.00 21.84 24.49
C LEU A 361 2.30 22.61 24.75
N ASN A 362 3.36 21.91 25.12
CA ASN A 362 4.68 22.51 25.32
C ASN A 362 5.62 22.30 24.14
N ASN A 363 5.14 21.65 23.06
CA ASN A 363 5.85 21.36 21.81
C ASN A 363 7.25 20.78 22.02
N THR A 364 7.40 19.93 23.04
CA THR A 364 8.67 19.23 23.30
C THR A 364 8.60 17.85 22.66
N ALA A 365 9.18 17.68 21.48
CA ALA A 365 9.22 16.40 20.78
C ALA A 365 9.89 15.32 21.66
N GLY A 366 9.25 14.16 21.81
CA GLY A 366 9.82 12.95 22.45
C GLY A 366 9.61 12.80 23.96
N THR A 367 9.46 13.89 24.73
CA THR A 367 9.25 13.83 26.20
C THR A 367 8.05 14.64 26.70
N GLY A 368 7.47 15.51 25.88
CA GLY A 368 6.35 16.37 26.24
C GLY A 368 5.12 16.19 25.35
N SER A 369 4.17 17.10 25.52
CA SER A 369 2.98 17.21 24.69
C SER A 369 3.32 17.97 23.41
N TYR A 370 2.87 17.49 22.25
CA TYR A 370 3.22 18.08 20.95
C TYR A 370 2.03 18.10 20.00
N LYS A 371 2.17 18.90 18.93
CA LYS A 371 1.22 18.95 17.82
C LYS A 371 1.94 18.68 16.50
N THR A 372 1.34 17.89 15.63
CA THR A 372 1.85 17.57 14.29
C THR A 372 0.70 17.37 13.31
N VAL A 373 1.04 17.14 12.03
CA VAL A 373 0.08 16.75 10.99
C VAL A 373 0.37 15.32 10.57
N LEU A 374 -0.63 14.43 10.68
CA LEU A 374 -0.51 13.08 10.15
C LEU A 374 -1.09 13.06 8.74
N THR A 375 -0.31 12.56 7.79
CA THR A 375 -0.59 12.66 6.35
C THR A 375 -1.14 11.38 5.73
N SER A 376 -1.09 10.28 6.47
CA SER A 376 -1.51 8.95 6.04
C SER A 376 -2.98 8.68 6.38
N VAL A 377 -3.22 8.00 7.50
CA VAL A 377 -4.50 7.50 7.97
C VAL A 377 -4.88 8.20 9.28
N ALA A 378 -6.17 8.14 9.64
CA ALA A 378 -6.67 8.72 10.88
C ALA A 378 -6.36 7.82 12.08
N GLU A 379 -5.09 7.76 12.44
CA GLU A 379 -4.52 6.81 13.38
C GLU A 379 -3.37 7.44 14.17
N GLY A 380 -3.26 7.12 15.46
CA GLY A 380 -2.16 7.59 16.31
C GLY A 380 -0.83 6.95 15.86
N PRO A 381 0.27 7.72 15.75
CA PRO A 381 1.51 7.21 15.17
C PRO A 381 2.36 6.36 16.14
N ASP A 382 2.07 6.40 17.45
CA ASP A 382 2.91 5.77 18.47
C ASP A 382 2.13 4.66 19.20
N TYR A 383 2.62 3.43 19.02
CA TYR A 383 2.08 2.20 19.62
C TYR A 383 2.84 1.78 20.88
N THR A 384 3.75 2.61 21.39
CA THR A 384 4.65 2.24 22.49
C THR A 384 4.38 3.01 23.78
N LYS A 385 3.51 4.03 23.75
CA LYS A 385 3.28 4.93 24.88
C LYS A 385 2.10 4.50 25.73
N SER A 386 2.35 4.43 27.03
CA SER A 386 1.32 4.44 28.06
C SER A 386 1.02 5.85 28.55
N TYR A 387 -0.10 6.01 29.24
CA TYR A 387 -0.55 7.25 29.88
C TYR A 387 -0.41 8.47 28.96
N TYR A 388 -1.15 8.46 27.86
CA TYR A 388 -1.22 9.61 26.97
C TYR A 388 -2.66 9.91 26.59
N CYS A 389 -2.94 11.14 26.21
CA CYS A 389 -4.15 11.47 25.49
C CYS A 389 -3.81 11.98 24.11
N SER A 390 -4.77 11.85 23.20
CA SER A 390 -4.65 12.42 21.87
C SER A 390 -5.94 13.10 21.42
N ARG A 391 -5.78 14.05 20.50
CA ARG A 391 -6.89 14.62 19.75
C ARG A 391 -6.54 14.61 18.27
N MET A 392 -7.50 14.22 17.45
CA MET A 392 -7.42 14.34 16.00
C MET A 392 -8.45 15.35 15.52
N LYS A 393 -8.07 16.17 14.55
CA LYS A 393 -8.97 17.08 13.86
C LYS A 393 -8.74 17.01 12.36
N ALA A 394 -9.77 16.63 11.61
CA ALA A 394 -9.67 16.46 10.16
C ALA A 394 -10.98 16.79 9.48
N PHE A 395 -10.90 17.17 8.20
CA PHE A 395 -12.06 17.16 7.32
C PHE A 395 -12.12 15.86 6.55
N PHE A 396 -13.25 15.16 6.62
CA PHE A 396 -13.60 14.11 5.67
C PHE A 396 -14.45 14.71 4.55
N THR A 397 -14.08 14.46 3.30
CA THR A 397 -14.86 14.88 2.13
C THR A 397 -15.53 13.66 1.52
N ALA A 398 -16.87 13.65 1.49
CA ALA A 398 -17.65 12.54 0.96
C ALA A 398 -17.40 12.35 -0.54
N PRO A 399 -16.83 11.22 -0.99
CA PRO A 399 -16.57 10.99 -2.42
C PRO A 399 -17.87 10.82 -3.23
N HIS A 400 -18.92 10.31 -2.60
CA HIS A 400 -20.22 10.07 -3.22
C HIS A 400 -21.36 10.55 -2.32
N THR A 401 -22.53 10.80 -2.89
CA THR A 401 -23.74 11.07 -2.10
C THR A 401 -24.22 9.77 -1.45
N GLY A 402 -24.49 9.79 -0.14
CA GLY A 402 -25.17 8.68 0.53
C GLY A 402 -25.02 8.68 2.05
N ASN A 403 -25.26 7.50 2.64
CA ASN A 403 -25.20 7.26 4.07
C ASN A 403 -23.82 6.77 4.50
N TYR A 404 -23.13 7.57 5.30
CA TYR A 404 -21.83 7.23 5.87
C TYR A 404 -21.99 6.79 7.33
N ARG A 405 -21.17 5.83 7.76
CA ARG A 405 -20.98 5.53 9.18
C ARG A 405 -19.52 5.71 9.52
N PHE A 406 -19.24 6.39 10.62
CA PHE A 406 -17.90 6.54 11.15
C PHE A 406 -17.67 5.47 12.21
N TYR A 407 -16.42 5.03 12.31
CA TYR A 407 -15.98 4.03 13.26
C TYR A 407 -14.84 4.58 14.09
N MET A 408 -14.72 4.11 15.32
CA MET A 408 -13.62 4.47 16.20
C MET A 408 -13.10 3.23 16.92
N GLN A 409 -11.79 3.08 16.89
CA GLN A 409 -11.02 2.22 17.78
C GLN A 409 -10.30 3.14 18.77
N ALA A 410 -10.28 2.74 20.04
CA ALA A 410 -9.47 3.39 21.05
C ALA A 410 -9.01 2.39 22.09
N ASP A 411 -7.88 2.70 22.72
CA ASP A 411 -7.35 2.02 23.88
C ASP A 411 -6.78 3.08 24.84
N ASP A 412 -7.49 3.54 25.89
CA ASP A 412 -8.63 2.88 26.55
C ASP A 412 -10.01 3.40 26.14
N TYR A 413 -10.19 4.70 25.95
CA TYR A 413 -11.51 5.25 25.67
C TYR A 413 -11.42 6.49 24.79
N GLY A 414 -12.51 6.83 24.13
CA GLY A 414 -12.56 8.09 23.43
C GLY A 414 -13.91 8.45 22.84
N GLN A 415 -13.94 9.62 22.23
CA GLN A 415 -15.12 10.28 21.74
C GLN A 415 -14.84 10.82 20.34
N LEU A 416 -15.81 10.70 19.44
CA LEU A 416 -15.79 11.32 18.12
C LEU A 416 -16.97 12.27 17.98
N ASN A 417 -16.69 13.52 17.65
CA ASN A 417 -17.70 14.52 17.29
C ASN A 417 -17.61 14.83 15.79
N GLY A 418 -18.76 15.11 15.19
CA GLY A 418 -18.89 15.54 13.81
C GLY A 418 -19.58 16.88 13.71
N THR A 419 -19.06 17.79 12.89
CA THR A 419 -19.71 19.04 12.52
C THR A 419 -19.86 19.13 11.00
N TRP A 420 -21.08 19.31 10.50
CA TRP A 420 -21.37 19.41 9.06
C TRP A 420 -22.59 20.28 8.79
N ARG A 421 -22.77 20.69 7.53
CA ARG A 421 -23.96 21.43 7.09
C ARG A 421 -25.02 20.46 6.60
N GLN A 422 -26.25 20.60 7.06
CA GLN A 422 -27.40 19.85 6.52
C GLN A 422 -27.85 20.43 5.18
N SER A 423 -28.75 19.73 4.49
CA SER A 423 -29.29 20.15 3.18
C SER A 423 -30.03 21.49 3.22
N ASN A 424 -30.53 21.90 4.38
CA ASN A 424 -31.14 23.22 4.63
C ASN A 424 -30.09 24.34 4.86
N GLY A 425 -28.79 24.03 4.79
CA GLY A 425 -27.68 24.97 5.00
C GLY A 425 -27.27 25.19 6.46
N ILE A 426 -28.02 24.64 7.43
CA ILE A 426 -27.74 24.77 8.86
C ILE A 426 -26.55 23.89 9.24
N GLU A 427 -25.61 24.48 9.98
CA GLU A 427 -24.50 23.74 10.57
C GLU A 427 -24.96 23.03 11.85
N VAL A 428 -24.66 21.73 11.94
CA VAL A 428 -24.97 20.90 13.11
C VAL A 428 -23.69 20.27 13.63
N THR A 429 -23.56 20.22 14.96
CA THR A 429 -22.51 19.48 15.67
C THR A 429 -23.17 18.38 16.49
N GLN A 430 -22.69 17.15 16.34
CA GLN A 430 -23.20 15.99 17.06
C GLN A 430 -22.06 15.11 17.57
N MET A 431 -22.27 14.50 18.73
CA MET A 431 -21.42 13.39 19.17
C MET A 431 -21.79 12.16 18.34
N LEU A 432 -20.84 11.67 17.56
CA LEU A 432 -21.03 10.52 16.67
C LEU A 432 -20.75 9.21 17.40
N ILE A 433 -19.69 9.17 18.22
CA ILE A 433 -19.25 7.97 18.93
C ILE A 433 -18.84 8.33 20.35
N ASN A 434 -19.24 7.47 21.28
CA ASN A 434 -18.86 7.50 22.68
C ASN A 434 -18.36 6.10 23.09
N LEU A 435 -17.06 5.88 22.95
CA LEU A 435 -16.39 4.62 23.23
C LEU A 435 -15.81 4.66 24.65
N THR A 436 -16.53 4.09 25.61
CA THR A 436 -16.19 4.16 27.05
C THR A 436 -15.21 3.08 27.52
N THR A 437 -14.65 2.27 26.62
CA THR A 437 -13.81 1.10 26.92
C THR A 437 -12.95 0.71 25.73
N TRP A 438 -11.88 -0.04 25.99
CA TRP A 438 -10.85 -0.35 25.01
C TRP A 438 -11.30 -1.39 24.00
N THR A 439 -10.63 -1.35 22.85
CA THR A 439 -10.75 -2.29 21.73
C THR A 439 -9.38 -2.50 21.09
N PRO A 440 -9.00 -3.71 20.66
CA PRO A 440 -7.72 -3.93 19.99
C PRO A 440 -7.55 -3.10 18.72
N VAL A 441 -6.31 -2.82 18.34
CA VAL A 441 -5.98 -2.20 17.04
C VAL A 441 -6.61 -2.96 15.88
N ASP A 442 -6.99 -2.24 14.82
CA ASP A 442 -7.61 -2.76 13.59
C ASP A 442 -8.91 -3.55 13.82
N THR A 443 -9.53 -3.42 15.00
CA THR A 443 -10.79 -4.09 15.35
C THR A 443 -11.93 -3.07 15.41
N TRP A 444 -12.87 -3.18 14.47
CA TRP A 444 -13.96 -2.21 14.28
C TRP A 444 -15.34 -2.68 14.76
N PHE A 445 -15.49 -3.98 14.98
CA PHE A 445 -16.79 -4.64 15.20
C PHE A 445 -16.89 -5.37 16.54
N MET A 446 -15.94 -5.15 17.45
CA MET A 446 -15.95 -5.80 18.77
C MET A 446 -17.09 -5.28 19.63
N ARG A 447 -17.48 -4.00 19.47
CA ARG A 447 -18.52 -3.37 20.28
C ARG A 447 -19.47 -2.55 19.42
N SER A 448 -20.75 -2.59 19.76
CA SER A 448 -21.79 -1.79 19.09
C SER A 448 -21.59 -0.27 19.27
N ILE A 449 -20.82 0.14 20.28
CA ILE A 449 -20.48 1.55 20.55
C ILE A 449 -19.27 2.06 19.76
N GLN A 450 -18.70 1.27 18.84
CA GLN A 450 -17.61 1.70 17.95
C GLN A 450 -18.12 2.39 16.69
N VAL A 451 -19.43 2.42 16.43
CA VAL A 451 -20.02 2.89 15.18
C VAL A 451 -21.00 4.03 15.40
N SER A 452 -20.95 5.03 14.52
CA SER A 452 -21.89 6.15 14.56
C SER A 452 -23.28 5.78 14.01
N PRO A 453 -24.33 6.55 14.36
CA PRO A 453 -25.52 6.65 13.52
C PRO A 453 -25.16 7.06 12.08
N PRO A 454 -26.00 6.74 11.07
CA PRO A 454 -25.73 7.13 9.70
C PRO A 454 -25.75 8.66 9.53
N VAL A 455 -24.74 9.20 8.84
CA VAL A 455 -24.63 10.61 8.48
C VAL A 455 -24.85 10.74 6.96
N ASN A 456 -25.89 11.48 6.58
CA ASN A 456 -26.20 11.74 5.18
C ASN A 456 -25.31 12.88 4.65
N LEU A 457 -24.49 12.57 3.65
CA LEU A 457 -23.59 13.54 3.02
C LEU A 457 -23.79 13.52 1.50
N ALA A 458 -23.85 14.69 0.88
CA ALA A 458 -23.77 14.84 -0.57
C ALA A 458 -22.32 14.66 -1.07
N ALA A 459 -22.14 14.29 -2.34
CA ALA A 459 -20.82 14.25 -2.95
C ALA A 459 -20.10 15.61 -2.81
N ASN A 460 -18.81 15.55 -2.47
CA ASN A 460 -17.95 16.70 -2.13
C ASN A 460 -18.37 17.49 -0.87
N GLN A 461 -19.39 17.05 -0.14
CA GLN A 461 -19.73 17.62 1.15
C GLN A 461 -18.67 17.23 2.18
N ARG A 462 -18.29 18.20 3.01
CA ARG A 462 -17.30 18.02 4.07
C ARG A 462 -17.98 17.87 5.42
N ILE A 463 -17.37 17.05 6.27
CA ILE A 463 -17.65 16.97 7.70
C ILE A 463 -16.34 17.17 8.45
N LEU A 464 -16.35 18.05 9.45
CA LEU A 464 -15.27 18.21 10.41
C LEU A 464 -15.41 17.12 11.47
N LEU A 465 -14.40 16.26 11.59
CA LEU A 465 -14.29 15.23 12.61
C LEU A 465 -13.30 15.68 13.68
N GLU A 466 -13.73 15.61 14.93
CA GLU A 466 -12.91 15.93 16.10
C GLU A 466 -12.96 14.77 17.08
N SER A 467 -11.81 14.16 17.34
CA SER A 467 -11.68 13.08 18.30
C SER A 467 -10.96 13.54 19.58
N SER A 468 -11.29 12.86 20.67
CA SER A 468 -10.58 12.92 21.94
C SER A 468 -10.41 11.51 22.47
N HIS A 469 -9.19 11.12 22.79
CA HIS A 469 -8.84 9.79 23.31
C HIS A 469 -7.88 9.95 24.49
N CYS A 470 -8.00 9.07 25.48
CA CYS A 470 -6.97 8.88 26.47
C CYS A 470 -6.73 7.40 26.76
N ASN A 471 -5.45 7.09 26.89
CA ASN A 471 -4.90 5.80 27.20
C ASN A 471 -4.48 5.72 28.68
N GLY A 472 -4.65 4.54 29.27
CA GLY A 472 -4.25 4.22 30.63
C GLY A 472 -2.85 3.60 30.70
N PRO A 473 -2.64 2.58 31.56
CA PRO A 473 -1.31 2.10 31.94
C PRO A 473 -0.58 1.26 30.89
N SER A 474 -1.31 0.71 29.91
CA SER A 474 -0.75 -0.09 28.83
C SER A 474 -0.39 0.78 27.63
N VAL A 475 0.29 0.21 26.64
CA VAL A 475 0.30 0.75 25.28
C VAL A 475 -1.12 0.87 24.74
N GLY A 476 -1.38 1.92 23.97
CA GLY A 476 -2.71 2.15 23.41
C GLY A 476 -2.64 2.99 22.14
N ASN A 477 -3.72 2.96 21.37
CA ASN A 477 -3.85 3.67 20.10
C ASN A 477 -5.26 4.22 19.92
N GLN A 478 -5.45 5.11 18.94
CA GLN A 478 -6.75 5.52 18.44
C GLN A 478 -6.75 5.47 16.92
N GLN A 479 -7.82 4.93 16.35
CA GLN A 479 -8.08 4.94 14.92
C GLN A 479 -9.50 5.42 14.62
N ILE A 480 -9.67 6.08 13.47
CA ILE A 480 -10.97 6.47 12.93
C ILE A 480 -11.15 5.83 11.56
N GLY A 481 -12.21 5.05 11.42
CA GLY A 481 -12.62 4.39 10.18
C GLY A 481 -13.86 5.04 9.59
N VAL A 482 -14.11 4.78 8.31
CA VAL A 482 -15.34 5.20 7.64
C VAL A 482 -15.87 4.07 6.78
N GLN A 483 -17.14 3.72 7.00
CA GLN A 483 -17.92 2.93 6.06
C GLN A 483 -18.62 3.89 5.11
N MET A 484 -18.29 3.76 3.82
CA MET A 484 -18.90 4.52 2.75
C MET A 484 -19.95 3.68 1.99
N PRO A 485 -21.01 4.32 1.47
CA PRO A 485 -21.94 3.65 0.57
C PRO A 485 -21.22 3.36 -0.76
N VAL A 486 -21.22 2.10 -1.17
CA VAL A 486 -20.64 1.66 -2.45
C VAL A 486 -21.73 1.05 -3.34
N PRO A 487 -21.73 1.32 -4.67
CA PRO A 487 -22.70 0.70 -5.59
C PRO A 487 -22.56 -0.81 -5.65
N GLN A 488 -21.33 -1.31 -5.46
CA GLN A 488 -21.00 -2.72 -5.38
C GLN A 488 -19.99 -2.93 -4.26
N PRO A 489 -20.06 -4.06 -3.54
CA PRO A 489 -19.10 -4.37 -2.50
C PRO A 489 -17.66 -4.37 -3.02
N GLN A 490 -16.74 -3.71 -2.32
CA GLN A 490 -15.34 -3.56 -2.73
C GLN A 490 -14.42 -4.40 -1.83
N ALA A 491 -13.22 -4.73 -2.31
CA ALA A 491 -12.24 -5.52 -1.54
C ALA A 491 -11.68 -4.77 -0.30
N ASN A 492 -11.94 -3.47 -0.18
CA ASN A 492 -11.55 -2.61 0.95
C ASN A 492 -12.60 -2.51 2.08
N SER A 493 -13.56 -3.42 2.13
CA SER A 493 -14.51 -3.41 3.24
C SER A 493 -13.75 -3.65 4.54
N MET A 494 -13.91 -2.77 5.54
CA MET A 494 -13.41 -3.04 6.91
C MET A 494 -13.74 -4.49 7.24
N ALA A 495 -12.71 -5.32 7.44
CA ALA A 495 -12.88 -6.76 7.44
C ALA A 495 -13.87 -7.16 8.55
N GLU A 496 -15.09 -7.50 8.16
CA GLU A 496 -16.09 -8.01 9.08
C GLU A 496 -15.72 -9.46 9.40
N ILE A 497 -14.87 -9.64 10.41
CA ILE A 497 -14.49 -10.95 10.91
C ILE A 497 -15.61 -11.44 11.82
N GLN A 498 -16.58 -12.14 11.27
CA GLN A 498 -17.59 -12.84 12.07
C GLN A 498 -16.99 -14.13 12.62
N LYS A 499 -16.75 -14.16 13.94
CA LYS A 499 -16.36 -15.38 14.64
C LYS A 499 -17.58 -16.30 14.79
N VAL A 500 -17.77 -17.20 13.83
CA VAL A 500 -18.75 -18.28 13.95
C VAL A 500 -18.21 -19.30 14.95
N THR A 501 -18.75 -19.32 16.17
CA THR A 501 -18.45 -20.35 17.15
C THR A 501 -19.42 -21.51 16.93
N VAL A 502 -18.95 -22.58 16.30
CA VAL A 502 -19.71 -23.83 16.21
C VAL A 502 -19.48 -24.59 17.51
N THR A 503 -20.41 -24.47 18.46
CA THR A 503 -20.42 -25.34 19.64
C THR A 503 -21.04 -26.68 19.25
N SER A 504 -20.22 -27.67 18.91
CA SER A 504 -20.70 -29.05 18.84
C SER A 504 -20.50 -29.73 20.19
N SER A 505 -21.60 -30.10 20.87
CA SER A 505 -21.57 -31.24 21.78
C SER A 505 -21.71 -32.48 20.89
N PHE A 506 -20.58 -33.07 20.50
CA PHE A 506 -20.49 -34.33 19.74
C PHE A 506 -21.63 -34.59 18.74
N ALA A 507 -21.62 -33.90 17.59
CA ALA A 507 -22.32 -34.33 16.37
C ALA A 507 -21.73 -33.56 15.16
N PRO A 508 -21.20 -34.23 14.12
CA PRO A 508 -20.80 -33.56 12.90
C PRO A 508 -22.06 -33.24 12.07
N HIS A 509 -22.30 -31.95 11.86
CA HIS A 509 -23.30 -31.47 10.91
C HIS A 509 -22.59 -30.72 9.78
N GLN A 510 -23.00 -30.94 8.53
CA GLN A 510 -22.68 -30.01 7.45
C GLN A 510 -23.37 -28.67 7.76
N LEU A 511 -22.57 -27.68 8.17
CA LEU A 511 -23.05 -26.33 8.40
C LEU A 511 -22.87 -25.54 7.10
N TYR A 512 -23.98 -25.31 6.40
CA TYR A 512 -24.00 -24.42 5.23
C TYR A 512 -23.96 -22.97 5.73
N ILE A 513 -22.77 -22.41 5.89
CA ILE A 513 -22.61 -20.99 6.21
C ILE A 513 -22.80 -20.19 4.91
N LYS A 514 -23.99 -19.60 4.75
CA LYS A 514 -24.27 -18.68 3.65
C LYS A 514 -23.71 -17.30 4.02
N TYR A 515 -22.51 -16.98 3.56
CA TYR A 515 -22.04 -15.59 3.56
C TYR A 515 -22.87 -14.80 2.55
N MET A 516 -23.65 -13.82 3.02
CA MET A 516 -24.27 -12.84 2.14
C MET A 516 -23.33 -11.65 2.00
N TYR A 517 -22.62 -11.57 0.88
CA TYR A 517 -21.94 -10.35 0.49
C TYR A 517 -22.65 -9.76 -0.73
N GLY A 518 -23.15 -8.53 -0.57
CA GLY A 518 -23.89 -7.80 -1.60
C GLY A 518 -25.39 -7.65 -1.33
N ALA A 519 -25.88 -6.41 -1.40
CA ALA A 519 -27.30 -6.13 -1.57
C ALA A 519 -27.59 -6.17 -3.09
N GLY A 520 -28.17 -7.27 -3.58
CA GLY A 520 -28.61 -7.41 -4.98
C GLY A 520 -28.58 -8.85 -5.51
N ASP A 521 -29.29 -9.08 -6.63
CA ASP A 521 -29.65 -10.40 -7.19
C ASP A 521 -28.49 -11.28 -7.71
N ASN A 522 -27.24 -10.83 -7.63
CA ASN A 522 -26.06 -11.60 -8.05
C ASN A 522 -25.11 -11.84 -6.87
N THR A 523 -25.49 -12.76 -5.99
CA THR A 523 -24.65 -13.24 -4.87
C THR A 523 -23.73 -14.37 -5.34
N THR A 524 -22.42 -14.22 -5.17
CA THR A 524 -21.45 -15.31 -5.36
C THR A 524 -21.33 -16.07 -4.03
N ALA A 525 -21.75 -17.34 -4.01
CA ALA A 525 -21.59 -18.21 -2.85
C ALA A 525 -20.22 -18.89 -2.88
N TYR A 526 -19.47 -18.81 -1.78
CA TYR A 526 -18.29 -19.66 -1.56
C TYR A 526 -18.67 -20.81 -0.64
N THR A 527 -18.33 -22.03 -1.04
CA THR A 527 -18.55 -23.24 -0.23
C THR A 527 -17.28 -23.55 0.54
N VAL A 528 -17.36 -23.54 1.88
CA VAL A 528 -16.27 -24.03 2.74
C VAL A 528 -16.63 -25.42 3.22
N THR A 529 -15.81 -26.42 2.90
CA THR A 529 -15.99 -27.81 3.33
C THR A 529 -15.00 -28.12 4.46
N VAL A 530 -15.50 -28.65 5.57
CA VAL A 530 -14.67 -29.16 6.67
C VAL A 530 -14.92 -30.66 6.78
N ALA A 531 -13.87 -31.47 6.74
CA ALA A 531 -13.91 -32.93 6.85
C ALA A 531 -13.25 -33.39 8.16
N VAL A 532 -13.68 -34.53 8.70
CA VAL A 532 -13.10 -35.14 9.90
C VAL A 532 -12.87 -36.64 9.64
N ASP A 533 -11.82 -37.22 10.22
CA ASP A 533 -11.19 -38.49 9.80
C ASP A 533 -11.90 -39.82 10.15
N ASP A 534 -13.04 -39.86 10.85
CA ASP A 534 -13.65 -41.15 11.28
C ASP A 534 -15.19 -41.13 11.32
N ASP A 535 -15.81 -41.72 10.28
CA ASP A 535 -17.27 -41.81 10.07
C ASP A 535 -17.96 -42.91 10.92
N SER A 536 -17.20 -43.78 11.60
CA SER A 536 -17.75 -45.01 12.20
C SER A 536 -18.56 -44.83 13.49
N LYS A 537 -18.63 -43.60 14.05
CA LYS A 537 -19.28 -43.31 15.35
C LYS A 537 -20.63 -42.61 15.28
N LEU A 538 -21.24 -42.52 14.09
CA LEU A 538 -22.42 -41.68 13.81
C LEU A 538 -23.82 -42.28 14.11
N ASN A 539 -23.92 -43.53 14.56
CA ASN A 539 -25.21 -44.22 14.75
C ASN A 539 -25.59 -44.48 16.22
N ASN A 540 -25.59 -43.45 17.09
CA ASN A 540 -26.17 -43.59 18.43
C ASN A 540 -27.11 -42.42 18.76
N SER A 541 -28.42 -42.68 18.72
CA SER A 541 -29.50 -41.69 18.81
C SER A 541 -29.93 -41.36 20.24
N ALA A 542 -28.99 -41.22 21.17
CA ALA A 542 -29.29 -40.84 22.55
C ALA A 542 -28.25 -39.84 23.06
N LEU A 543 -28.39 -38.58 22.66
CA LEU A 543 -28.04 -37.36 23.40
C LEU A 543 -28.64 -36.14 22.68
#